data_AF-A0A3R8W4B3-F1
#
_entry.id   AF-A0A3R8W4B3-F1
#
_cell.length_a   1.000
_cell.length_b   1.000
_cell.length_c   1.000
_cell.angle_alpha   90.00
_cell.angle_beta   90.00
_cell.angle_gamma   90.00
#
_symmetry.space_group_name_H-M   'P 1'
#
loop_
_entity.id
_entity.type
_entity.pdbx_description
1 polymer ?
#
loop_
_entity_poly.entity_id
_entity_poly.type
_entity_poly.pdbx_seq_one_letter_code
_entity_poly.pdbx_strand_id
1 'polypeptide(L)'
;MKKLVPDPPPSALLLLDPPAISLPEPPNTQECNALICALTLTIKQTSSVLLDSPQGPVRDAMGMNIRLLCRMINALNEHAGAQGASQ
;
A
#
# COMPACT_ATOMS: atom_id res chain seq x y z
N MET A 1 -39.42 -12.76 -13.74
CA MET A 1 -38.37 -13.57 -13.08
C MET A 1 -37.13 -12.71 -12.91
N LYS A 2 -36.80 -12.30 -11.67
CA LYS A 2 -35.56 -11.56 -11.40
C LYS A 2 -34.45 -12.60 -11.26
N LYS A 3 -33.65 -12.78 -12.32
CA LYS A 3 -32.46 -13.63 -12.28
C LYS A 3 -31.53 -13.00 -11.23
N LEU A 4 -31.32 -13.68 -10.11
CA LEU A 4 -30.36 -13.27 -9.09
C LEU A 4 -29.00 -13.27 -9.78
N VAL A 5 -28.43 -12.10 -10.02
CA VAL A 5 -27.09 -11.98 -10.59
C VAL A 5 -26.14 -12.45 -9.47
N PRO A 6 -25.34 -13.50 -9.68
CA PRO A 6 -24.36 -13.91 -8.70
C PRO A 6 -23.37 -12.77 -8.47
N ASP A 7 -22.95 -12.58 -7.23
CA ASP A 7 -21.88 -11.63 -6.94
C ASP A 7 -20.64 -12.00 -7.77
N PRO A 8 -19.92 -11.01 -8.33
CA PRO A 8 -18.68 -11.27 -9.01
C PRO A 8 -17.70 -11.93 -8.03
N PRO A 9 -16.87 -12.87 -8.50
CA PRO A 9 -15.87 -13.50 -7.65
C PRO A 9 -14.97 -12.43 -7.02
N PRO A 10 -14.52 -12.63 -5.77
CA PRO A 10 -13.59 -11.70 -5.14
C PRO A 10 -12.36 -11.50 -6.03
N SER A 11 -11.93 -10.25 -6.20
CA SER A 11 -10.67 -9.98 -6.89
C SER A 11 -9.54 -10.74 -6.20
N ALA A 12 -8.65 -11.36 -6.99
CA ALA A 12 -7.47 -12.07 -6.46
C ALA A 12 -6.64 -11.22 -5.48
N LEU A 13 -6.68 -9.89 -5.63
CA LEU A 13 -6.09 -8.93 -4.71
C LEU A 13 -6.66 -8.92 -3.29
N LEU A 14 -7.93 -9.27 -3.09
CA LEU A 14 -8.53 -9.36 -1.77
C LEU A 14 -8.11 -10.64 -1.04
N LEU A 15 -7.62 -11.65 -1.78
CA LEU A 15 -7.18 -12.94 -1.23
C LEU A 15 -5.71 -12.95 -0.81
N LEU A 16 -4.89 -12.03 -1.33
CA LEU A 16 -3.46 -11.96 -1.03
C LEU A 16 -3.18 -10.83 -0.04
N ASP A 17 -2.73 -11.22 1.16
CA ASP A 17 -2.15 -10.29 2.11
C ASP A 17 -0.74 -9.88 1.64
N PRO A 18 -0.36 -8.60 1.76
CA PRO A 18 1.03 -8.23 1.56
C PRO A 18 1.96 -8.97 2.52
N PRO A 19 3.26 -9.10 2.20
CA PRO A 19 4.26 -9.49 3.18
C PRO A 19 4.35 -8.44 4.30
N ALA A 20 4.75 -8.86 5.50
CA ALA A 20 5.13 -7.94 6.56
C ALA A 20 6.41 -7.19 6.16
N ILE A 21 6.52 -5.92 6.53
CA ILE A 21 7.72 -5.11 6.30
C ILE A 21 8.35 -4.81 7.66
N SER A 22 9.62 -5.18 7.81
CA SER A 22 10.47 -4.80 8.94
C SER A 22 11.63 -3.96 8.43
N LEU A 23 12.00 -2.91 9.15
CA LEU A 23 13.14 -2.07 8.85
C LEU A 23 14.28 -2.44 9.82
N PRO A 24 15.23 -3.31 9.44
CA PRO A 24 16.28 -3.78 10.35
C PRO A 24 17.25 -2.66 10.75
N GLU A 25 17.51 -1.73 9.83
CA GLU A 25 18.25 -0.50 10.07
C GLU A 25 17.40 0.65 9.55
N PRO A 26 16.49 1.17 10.39
CA PRO A 26 15.55 2.18 9.96
C PRO A 26 16.26 3.54 9.76
N PRO A 27 15.80 4.34 8.79
CA PRO A 27 16.33 5.69 8.57
C PRO A 27 16.12 6.58 9.79
N ASN A 28 16.84 7.71 9.87
CA ASN A 28 16.54 8.70 10.89
C ASN A 28 15.13 9.33 10.69
N THR A 29 14.61 10.05 11.69
CA THR A 29 13.27 10.66 11.63
C THR A 29 13.06 11.56 10.39
N GLN A 30 14.05 12.34 9.98
CA GLN A 30 13.93 13.22 8.81
C GLN A 30 13.82 12.41 7.52
N GLU A 31 14.64 11.37 7.39
CA GLU A 31 14.60 10.44 6.25
C GLU A 31 13.29 9.64 6.23
N CYS A 32 12.79 9.20 7.39
CA CYS A 32 11.49 8.55 7.50
C CYS A 32 10.36 9.47 6.98
N ASN A 33 10.35 10.73 7.40
CA ASN A 33 9.36 11.71 6.93
C ASN A 33 9.46 11.97 5.41
N ALA A 34 10.69 12.08 4.89
CA ALA A 34 10.92 12.25 3.46
C ALA A 34 10.43 11.03 2.65
N LEU A 35 10.71 9.82 3.13
CA LEU A 35 10.24 8.58 2.52
C LEU A 35 8.73 8.45 2.58
N ILE A 36 8.08 8.75 3.71
CA ILE A 36 6.62 8.74 3.83
C ILE A 36 5.99 9.69 2.81
N CYS A 37 6.52 10.90 2.66
CA CYS A 37 6.08 11.86 1.66
C CYS A 37 6.23 11.31 0.23
N ALA A 38 7.41 10.78 -0.11
CA ALA A 38 7.67 10.22 -1.43
C ALA A 38 6.73 9.04 -1.76
N LEU A 39 6.59 8.10 -0.83
CA LEU A 39 5.71 6.94 -0.97
C LEU A 39 4.24 7.34 -1.10
N THR A 40 3.79 8.35 -0.35
CA THR A 40 2.43 8.89 -0.45
C THR A 40 2.18 9.50 -1.83
N LEU A 41 3.16 10.24 -2.38
CA LEU A 41 3.08 10.76 -3.75
C LEU A 41 3.03 9.65 -4.79
N THR A 42 3.85 8.61 -4.64
CA THR A 42 3.83 7.42 -5.51
C THR A 42 2.46 6.75 -5.47
N ILE A 43 1.90 6.49 -4.28
CA ILE A 43 0.55 5.90 -4.13
C ILE A 43 -0.49 6.77 -4.85
N LYS A 44 -0.45 8.10 -4.67
CA LYS A 44 -1.39 9.01 -5.32
C LYS A 44 -1.34 8.92 -6.84
N GLN A 45 -0.12 8.91 -7.40
CA GLN A 45 0.09 8.81 -8.86
C GLN A 45 -0.33 7.43 -9.39
N THR A 46 0.10 6.34 -8.75
CA THR A 46 -0.24 4.98 -9.15
C THR A 46 -1.73 4.69 -9.01
N SER A 47 -2.39 5.25 -7.99
CA SER A 47 -3.84 5.10 -7.80
C SER A 47 -4.65 5.75 -8.92
N SER A 48 -4.19 6.89 -9.45
CA SER A 48 -4.82 7.51 -10.62
C SER A 48 -4.80 6.56 -11.82
N VAL A 49 -3.63 5.99 -12.12
CA VAL A 49 -3.46 5.03 -13.23
C VAL A 49 -4.26 3.74 -12.99
N LEU A 50 -4.32 3.25 -11.75
CA LEU A 50 -5.08 2.06 -11.37
C LEU A 50 -6.57 2.21 -11.69
N LEU A 51 -7.15 3.37 -11.37
CA LEU A 51 -8.58 3.64 -11.57
C LEU A 51 -8.95 3.67 -13.06
N ASP A 52 -8.04 4.15 -13.90
CA ASP A 52 -8.21 4.21 -15.36
C ASP A 52 -7.88 2.87 -16.05
N SER A 53 -7.27 1.92 -15.33
CA SER A 53 -6.84 0.64 -15.89
C SER A 53 -7.98 -0.39 -15.96
N PRO A 54 -8.11 -1.15 -17.06
CA PRO A 54 -9.07 -2.25 -17.14
C PRO A 54 -8.73 -3.34 -16.12
N GLN A 55 -9.72 -4.16 -15.76
CA GLN A 55 -9.48 -5.34 -14.93
C GLN A 55 -8.48 -6.29 -15.60
N GLY A 56 -7.56 -6.85 -14.81
CA GLY A 56 -6.57 -7.79 -15.29
C GLY A 56 -5.29 -7.79 -14.46
N PRO A 57 -4.32 -8.66 -14.81
CA PRO A 57 -3.12 -8.90 -14.02
C PRO A 57 -2.27 -7.65 -13.72
N VAL A 58 -2.25 -6.69 -14.65
CA VAL A 58 -1.50 -5.44 -14.50
C VAL A 58 -2.15 -4.53 -13.46
N ARG A 59 -3.48 -4.40 -13.48
CA ARG A 59 -4.24 -3.68 -12.46
C ARG A 59 -4.10 -4.36 -11.11
N ASP A 60 -4.11 -5.69 -11.10
CA ASP A 60 -3.89 -6.46 -9.88
C ASP A 60 -2.49 -6.17 -9.29
N ALA A 61 -1.44 -6.28 -10.09
CA ALA A 61 -0.08 -5.95 -9.64
C ALA A 61 0.03 -4.51 -9.09
N MET A 62 -0.61 -3.53 -9.72
CA MET A 62 -0.66 -2.15 -9.21
C MET A 62 -1.39 -2.05 -7.87
N GLY A 63 -2.51 -2.74 -7.69
CA GLY A 63 -3.23 -2.78 -6.41
C GLY A 63 -2.42 -3.42 -5.29
N MET A 64 -1.68 -4.50 -5.61
CA MET A 64 -0.75 -5.15 -4.69
C MET A 64 0.40 -4.22 -4.29
N ASN A 65 0.98 -3.50 -5.26
CA ASN A 65 2.03 -2.51 -5.01
C ASN A 65 1.54 -1.41 -4.06
N ILE A 66 0.35 -0.84 -4.31
CA ILE A 66 -0.23 0.18 -3.42
C ILE A 66 -0.36 -0.35 -1.98
N ARG A 67 -0.86 -1.58 -1.80
CA ARG A 67 -0.97 -2.20 -0.47
C ARG A 67 0.39 -2.38 0.21
N LEU A 68 1.41 -2.78 -0.54
CA LEU A 68 2.78 -2.93 -0.04
C LEU A 68 3.36 -1.58 0.41
N LEU A 69 3.20 -0.53 -0.42
CA LEU A 69 3.65 0.82 -0.08
C LEU A 69 2.95 1.36 1.17
N CYS A 70 1.66 1.09 1.35
CA CYS A 70 0.95 1.44 2.58
C CYS A 70 1.56 0.76 3.82
N ARG A 71 1.93 -0.53 3.73
CA ARG A 71 2.61 -1.20 4.85
C ARG A 71 3.98 -0.61 5.15
N MET A 72 4.71 -0.16 4.13
CA MET A 72 6.00 0.49 4.31
C MET A 72 5.85 1.83 5.04
N ILE A 73 4.84 2.63 4.67
CA ILE A 73 4.50 3.87 5.35
C ILE A 73 4.18 3.61 6.84
N ASN A 74 3.41 2.56 7.15
CA ASN A 74 3.12 2.20 8.54
C ASN A 74 4.38 1.85 9.32
N ALA A 75 5.28 1.03 8.76
CA ALA A 75 6.54 0.67 9.39
C ALA A 75 7.44 1.90 9.64
N LEU A 76 7.48 2.85 8.69
CA LEU A 76 8.21 4.12 8.84
C LEU A 76 7.60 5.01 9.93
N ASN A 77 6.26 5.09 10.01
CA ASN A 77 5.57 5.86 11.04
C ASN A 77 5.78 5.28 12.45
N GLU A 78 5.67 3.95 12.59
CA GLU A 78 5.95 3.25 13.85
C GLU A 78 7.37 3.55 14.33
N HIS A 79 8.33 3.55 13.41
CA HIS A 79 9.71 3.87 13.75
C HIS A 79 9.90 5.34 14.16
N ALA A 80 9.39 6.29 13.37
CA ALA A 80 9.50 7.71 13.67
C ALA A 80 8.83 8.07 15.01
N GLY A 81 7.69 7.46 15.32
CA GLY A 81 6.99 7.62 16.60
C GLY A 81 7.76 7.02 17.78
N ALA A 82 8.38 5.86 17.61
CA ALA A 82 9.21 5.23 18.64
C ALA A 82 10.47 6.06 18.97
N GLN A 83 11.10 6.69 17.97
CA GLN A 83 12.22 7.60 18.20
C GLN A 83 11.80 8.88 18.93
N GLY A 84 10.63 9.45 18.61
CA GLY A 84 10.10 10.65 19.28
C GLY A 84 9.73 10.45 20.75
N ALA A 85 9.43 9.22 21.18
CA ALA A 85 9.14 8.87 22.58
C ALA A 85 10.40 8.56 23.41
N SER A 86 11.58 8.47 22.78
CA SER A 86 12.86 8.15 23.43
C SER A 86 13.73 9.39 23.68
N GLN A 87 13.19 10.59 23.46
CA GLN A 87 13.80 11.90 23.76
C GLN A 87 13.03 12.59 24.89
#